data_AF-B9NUR6-F1
#
_entry.id   AF-B9NUR6-F1
#
_cell.length_a   1.000
_cell.length_b   1.000
_cell.length_c   1.000
_cell.angle_alpha   90.00
_cell.angle_beta   90.00
_cell.angle_gamma   90.00
#
_symmetry.space_group_name_H-M   'P 1'
#
loop_
_entity.id
_entity.type
_entity.pdbx_description
1 polymer ?
#
loop_
_entity_poly.entity_id
_entity_poly.type
_entity_poly.pdbx_seq_one_letter_code
_entity_poly.pdbx_strand_id
1 'polypeptide(L)'
;MALFMLTILRLFLTGLLLTLLSAPAFATFHDRHGQCRAGQLQCGRGCCPAGQRCSFDGNCIPPGHTYCGGGRTCGPFERCVAGGARCAPAGANKCTSRLDCPGNSFCNARGECERTTPDFDPRPATRCEDGLTCAPGSSCLPGGGCSQPGWFLCEETGSQCRPGFKCSAHQGCVPVKAIDCGYGKWCKPGEQCLPEGGCEKLPEGSDP
;
A
#
# COMPACT_ATOMS: atom_id res chain seq x y z
N MET A 1 -61.33 51.93 -24.13
CA MET A 1 -59.93 51.66 -24.55
C MET A 1 -58.93 51.75 -23.39
N ALA A 2 -58.99 52.76 -22.52
CA ALA A 2 -58.06 52.91 -21.38
C ALA A 2 -58.08 51.72 -20.39
N LEU A 3 -59.26 51.17 -20.07
CA LEU A 3 -59.37 50.02 -19.16
C LEU A 3 -58.67 48.78 -19.71
N PHE A 4 -58.78 48.52 -21.02
CA PHE A 4 -58.20 47.35 -21.68
C PHE A 4 -56.67 47.42 -21.75
N MET A 5 -56.13 48.63 -21.95
CA MET A 5 -54.67 48.85 -21.91
C MET A 5 -54.09 48.64 -20.51
N LEU A 6 -54.81 49.06 -19.46
CA LEU A 6 -54.38 48.84 -18.08
C LEU A 6 -54.37 47.35 -17.70
N THR A 7 -55.30 46.54 -18.22
CA THR A 7 -55.32 45.09 -17.98
C THR A 7 -54.14 44.39 -18.66
N ILE A 8 -53.82 44.76 -19.91
CA ILE A 8 -52.69 44.20 -20.65
C ILE A 8 -51.37 44.57 -19.97
N LEU A 9 -51.21 45.82 -19.52
CA LEU A 9 -50.01 46.26 -18.83
C LEU A 9 -49.79 45.52 -17.51
N ARG A 10 -50.87 45.27 -16.74
CA ARG A 10 -50.80 44.48 -15.50
C ARG A 10 -50.40 43.03 -15.77
N LEU A 11 -50.96 42.40 -16.80
CA LEU A 11 -50.60 41.03 -17.19
C LEU A 11 -49.13 40.94 -17.61
N PHE A 12 -48.63 41.93 -18.36
CA PHE A 12 -47.22 42.00 -18.76
C PHE A 12 -46.29 42.17 -17.55
N LEU A 13 -46.63 43.06 -16.62
CA LEU A 13 -45.86 43.28 -15.40
C LEU A 13 -45.84 42.04 -14.50
N THR A 14 -46.97 41.33 -14.37
CA THR A 14 -47.01 40.06 -13.62
C THR A 14 -46.21 38.95 -14.29
N GLY A 15 -46.23 38.87 -15.62
CA GLY A 15 -45.42 37.92 -16.39
C GLY A 15 -43.92 38.20 -16.25
N LEU A 16 -43.51 39.47 -16.30
CA LEU A 16 -42.11 39.87 -16.12
C LEU A 16 -41.61 39.65 -14.68
N LEU A 17 -42.48 39.83 -13.69
CA LEU A 17 -42.14 39.56 -12.29
C LEU A 17 -41.96 38.05 -12.03
N LEU A 18 -42.77 37.21 -12.68
CA LEU A 18 -42.64 35.75 -12.63
C LEU A 18 -41.35 35.24 -13.27
N THR A 19 -40.85 35.89 -14.34
CA THR A 19 -39.59 35.49 -14.99
C THR A 19 -38.35 36.02 -14.27
N LEU A 20 -38.46 37.11 -13.51
CA LEU A 20 -37.35 37.65 -12.70
C LEU A 20 -37.20 36.96 -11.33
N LEU A 21 -38.29 36.40 -10.78
CA LEU A 21 -38.27 35.59 -9.55
C LEU A 21 -37.91 34.12 -9.79
N SER A 22 -37.96 33.64 -11.04
CA SER A 22 -37.31 32.38 -11.41
C SER A 22 -35.81 32.60 -11.48
N ALA A 23 -35.17 32.60 -10.31
CA ALA A 23 -33.75 32.30 -10.20
C ALA A 23 -33.46 31.06 -11.07
N PRO A 24 -32.32 30.99 -11.76
CA PRO A 24 -31.97 29.80 -12.47
C PRO A 24 -31.62 28.74 -11.42
N ALA A 25 -32.62 28.01 -10.95
CA ALA A 25 -32.44 26.68 -10.40
C ALA A 25 -32.02 25.78 -11.58
N PHE A 26 -30.80 25.99 -12.07
CA PHE A 26 -30.17 25.07 -12.99
C PHE A 26 -30.03 23.74 -12.25
N ALA A 27 -30.94 22.84 -12.58
CA ALA A 27 -30.73 21.40 -12.67
C ALA A 27 -30.33 20.66 -11.38
N THR A 28 -31.21 20.67 -10.38
CA THR A 28 -31.46 19.44 -9.59
C THR A 28 -32.57 18.65 -10.26
N PHE A 29 -32.36 18.20 -11.50
CA PHE A 29 -33.31 17.35 -12.21
C PHE A 29 -32.73 15.94 -12.32
N HIS A 30 -33.10 15.11 -11.35
CA HIS A 30 -33.09 13.66 -11.35
C HIS A 30 -32.17 12.96 -12.36
N ASP A 31 -31.01 12.47 -11.86
CA ASP A 31 -30.32 11.30 -12.40
C ASP A 31 -31.26 10.09 -12.31
N ARG A 32 -32.13 9.96 -13.32
CA ARG A 32 -33.00 8.80 -13.50
C ARG A 32 -32.25 7.82 -14.40
N HIS A 33 -31.90 6.66 -13.82
CA HIS A 33 -31.50 5.44 -14.55
C HIS A 33 -30.08 5.35 -15.14
N GLY A 34 -29.04 5.73 -14.40
CA GLY A 34 -27.67 5.31 -14.72
C GLY A 34 -27.14 5.76 -16.09
N GLN A 35 -27.69 6.86 -16.61
CA GLN A 35 -27.26 7.46 -17.87
C GLN A 35 -26.54 8.77 -17.56
N CYS A 36 -25.22 8.71 -17.61
CA CYS A 36 -24.38 9.89 -17.51
C CYS A 36 -24.51 10.79 -18.74
N ARG A 37 -24.24 12.09 -18.55
CA ARG A 37 -24.21 13.05 -19.66
C ARG A 37 -23.11 12.67 -20.66
N ALA A 38 -23.25 13.10 -21.91
CA ALA A 38 -22.22 12.88 -22.92
C ALA A 38 -20.84 13.36 -22.42
N GLY A 39 -19.83 12.49 -22.50
CA GLY A 39 -18.48 12.74 -21.99
C GLY A 39 -18.27 12.39 -20.51
N GLN A 40 -19.30 11.99 -19.77
CA GLN A 40 -19.16 11.46 -18.41
C GLN A 40 -19.14 9.93 -18.42
N LEU A 41 -18.44 9.35 -17.44
CA LEU A 41 -18.32 7.91 -17.25
C LEU A 41 -19.20 7.46 -16.08
N GLN A 42 -20.11 6.49 -16.30
CA GLN A 42 -20.88 5.88 -15.20
C GLN A 42 -19.95 5.15 -14.22
N CYS A 43 -20.08 5.48 -12.93
CA CYS A 43 -19.25 4.93 -11.88
C CYS A 43 -20.04 4.70 -10.60
N GLY A 44 -20.33 3.43 -10.29
CA GLY A 44 -21.22 3.07 -9.20
C GLY A 44 -22.59 3.72 -9.37
N ARG A 45 -23.03 4.51 -8.37
CA ARG A 45 -24.31 5.22 -8.37
C ARG A 45 -24.25 6.62 -9.01
N GLY A 46 -23.08 7.08 -9.44
CA GLY A 46 -22.89 8.44 -9.97
C GLY A 46 -22.13 8.47 -11.30
N CYS A 47 -21.75 9.68 -11.70
CA CYS A 47 -21.08 9.95 -12.97
C CYS A 47 -19.76 10.67 -12.74
N CYS A 48 -18.68 10.15 -13.32
CA CYS A 48 -17.38 10.80 -13.30
C CYS A 48 -17.25 11.82 -14.43
N PRO A 49 -16.61 12.97 -14.16
CA PRO A 49 -16.28 13.95 -15.20
C PRO A 49 -15.42 13.36 -16.32
N ALA A 50 -15.44 14.02 -17.48
CA ALA A 50 -14.62 13.67 -18.63
C ALA A 50 -13.14 13.58 -18.26
N GLY A 51 -12.46 12.54 -18.75
CA GLY A 51 -11.05 12.27 -18.50
C GLY A 51 -10.75 11.56 -17.18
N GLN A 52 -11.71 11.47 -16.26
CA GLN A 52 -11.57 10.65 -15.05
C GLN A 52 -11.86 9.18 -15.35
N ARG A 53 -11.29 8.29 -14.55
CA ARG A 53 -11.57 6.84 -14.60
C ARG A 53 -12.36 6.40 -13.37
N CYS A 54 -13.08 5.28 -13.49
CA CYS A 54 -13.86 4.72 -12.39
C CYS A 54 -13.08 3.61 -11.66
N SER A 55 -13.10 3.62 -10.33
CA SER A 55 -12.59 2.51 -9.51
C SER A 55 -13.60 1.36 -9.39
N PHE A 56 -13.12 0.20 -8.97
CA PHE A 56 -13.97 -1.00 -8.78
C PHE A 56 -15.07 -0.81 -7.73
N ASP A 57 -14.87 0.08 -6.76
CA ASP A 57 -15.80 0.40 -5.67
C ASP A 57 -16.57 1.72 -5.90
N GLY A 58 -16.59 2.23 -7.14
CA GLY A 58 -17.48 3.30 -7.56
C GLY A 58 -17.00 4.73 -7.26
N ASN A 59 -15.68 4.94 -7.19
CA ASN A 59 -15.07 6.25 -6.97
C ASN A 59 -14.40 6.79 -8.25
N CYS A 60 -14.49 8.10 -8.45
CA CYS A 60 -13.85 8.76 -9.59
C CYS A 60 -12.39 9.08 -9.31
N ILE A 61 -11.51 8.73 -10.23
CA ILE A 61 -10.06 8.89 -10.12
C ILE A 61 -9.61 9.90 -11.18
N PRO A 62 -9.02 11.04 -10.79
CA PRO A 62 -8.56 12.04 -11.74
C PRO A 62 -7.40 11.56 -12.63
N PRO A 63 -7.18 12.21 -13.79
CA PRO A 63 -6.05 11.90 -14.67
C PRO A 63 -4.71 11.99 -13.93
N GLY A 64 -3.85 10.99 -14.11
CA GLY A 64 -2.52 10.93 -13.48
C GLY A 64 -2.52 10.46 -12.02
N HIS A 65 -3.63 10.51 -11.30
CA HIS A 65 -3.71 10.08 -9.91
C HIS A 65 -3.65 8.55 -9.75
N THR A 66 -3.35 8.07 -8.55
CA THR A 66 -3.33 6.63 -8.19
C THR A 66 -4.44 6.31 -7.19
N TYR A 67 -5.22 5.26 -7.43
CA TYR A 67 -6.30 4.85 -6.54
C TYR A 67 -5.84 3.82 -5.50
N CYS A 68 -6.18 4.04 -4.24
CA CYS A 68 -5.70 3.25 -3.11
C CYS A 68 -6.76 2.38 -2.44
N GLY A 69 -8.00 2.39 -2.95
CA GLY A 69 -9.13 1.69 -2.34
C GLY A 69 -9.84 2.53 -1.26
N GLY A 70 -11.12 2.20 -1.02
CA GLY A 70 -11.92 2.83 0.05
C GLY A 70 -12.15 4.33 -0.16
N GLY A 71 -12.27 4.77 -1.40
CA GLY A 71 -12.46 6.18 -1.79
C GLY A 71 -11.19 7.02 -1.80
N ARG A 72 -10.01 6.45 -1.49
CA ARG A 72 -8.77 7.22 -1.39
C ARG A 72 -8.00 7.26 -2.71
N THR A 73 -7.56 8.45 -3.08
CA THR A 73 -6.81 8.73 -4.30
C THR A 73 -5.61 9.63 -3.98
N CYS A 74 -4.42 9.24 -4.43
CA CYS A 74 -3.19 10.03 -4.27
C CYS A 74 -2.90 10.89 -5.51
N GLY A 75 -2.14 11.97 -5.34
CA GLY A 75 -1.76 12.90 -6.41
C GLY A 75 -1.01 12.25 -7.58
N PRO A 76 -0.81 12.98 -8.69
CA PRO A 76 -0.24 12.44 -9.92
C PRO A 76 1.24 12.04 -9.82
N PHE A 77 1.92 12.49 -8.78
CA PHE A 77 3.30 12.11 -8.45
C PHE A 77 3.38 11.40 -7.11
N GLU A 78 2.25 10.89 -6.62
CA GLU A 78 2.16 10.19 -5.37
C GLU A 78 1.63 8.78 -5.60
N ARG A 79 1.93 7.90 -4.65
CA ARG A 79 1.46 6.52 -4.67
C ARG A 79 0.90 6.11 -3.32
N CYS A 80 0.12 5.04 -3.36
CA CYS A 80 -0.41 4.37 -2.20
C CYS A 80 0.71 3.69 -1.40
N VAL A 81 0.76 3.96 -0.09
CA VAL A 81 1.58 3.24 0.89
C VAL A 81 0.71 2.84 2.08
N ALA A 82 1.24 2.04 3.02
CA ALA A 82 0.48 1.54 4.15
C ALA A 82 -0.78 0.77 3.73
N GLY A 83 -0.62 -0.14 2.76
CA GLY A 83 -1.73 -0.91 2.19
C GLY A 83 -2.84 -0.04 1.57
N GLY A 84 -2.53 1.19 1.17
CA GLY A 84 -3.50 2.14 0.63
C GLY A 84 -4.06 3.14 1.66
N ALA A 85 -3.58 3.13 2.90
CA ALA A 85 -4.01 4.08 3.94
C ALA A 85 -3.37 5.47 3.82
N ARG A 86 -2.25 5.62 3.07
CA ARG A 86 -1.48 6.88 2.97
C ARG A 86 -0.96 7.14 1.55
N CYS A 87 -0.62 8.39 1.27
CA CYS A 87 0.06 8.83 0.04
C CYS A 87 1.52 9.20 0.32
N ALA A 88 2.41 8.87 -0.60
CA ALA A 88 3.82 9.25 -0.53
C ALA A 88 4.36 9.62 -1.93
N PRO A 89 5.40 10.47 -2.02
CA PRO A 89 6.01 10.85 -3.30
C PRO A 89 6.51 9.63 -4.10
N ALA A 90 6.38 9.71 -5.42
CA ALA A 90 6.96 8.77 -6.36
C ALA A 90 8.49 8.83 -6.25
N GLY A 91 9.12 7.74 -5.81
CA GLY A 91 10.57 7.64 -5.61
C GLY A 91 11.00 7.32 -4.17
N ALA A 92 10.12 7.45 -3.18
CA ALA A 92 10.37 6.88 -1.85
C ALA A 92 10.40 5.33 -1.93
N ASN A 93 10.73 4.63 -0.85
CA ASN A 93 10.46 3.19 -0.72
C ASN A 93 8.95 2.97 -0.52
N LYS A 94 8.30 2.02 -1.26
CA LYS A 94 6.83 1.75 -1.20
C LYS A 94 6.39 1.33 0.20
N CYS A 95 7.34 0.83 0.97
CA CYS A 95 7.22 0.49 2.37
C CYS A 95 8.57 0.75 3.05
N THR A 96 8.55 0.94 4.36
CA THR A 96 9.75 0.99 5.22
C THR A 96 9.73 -0.11 6.27
N SER A 97 8.54 -0.64 6.55
CA SER A 97 8.28 -1.69 7.51
C SER A 97 7.15 -2.58 7.04
N ARG A 98 6.94 -3.72 7.71
CA ARG A 98 5.81 -4.62 7.44
C ARG A 98 4.45 -3.92 7.61
N LEU A 99 4.33 -2.96 8.53
CA LEU A 99 3.09 -2.23 8.78
C LEU A 99 2.66 -1.39 7.56
N ASP A 100 3.59 -1.10 6.66
CA ASP A 100 3.31 -0.35 5.44
C ASP A 100 2.70 -1.22 4.33
N CYS A 101 2.62 -2.54 4.54
CA CYS A 101 2.25 -3.52 3.54
C CYS A 101 0.91 -4.19 3.86
N PRO A 102 0.02 -4.39 2.87
CA PRO A 102 -1.30 -4.96 3.09
C PRO A 102 -1.27 -6.47 3.34
N GLY A 103 -2.16 -6.96 4.21
CA GLY A 103 -2.37 -8.40 4.42
C GLY A 103 -1.12 -9.15 4.92
N ASN A 104 -0.83 -10.30 4.33
CA ASN A 104 0.33 -11.12 4.66
C ASN A 104 1.57 -10.75 3.85
N SER A 105 1.81 -9.49 3.50
CA SER A 105 3.04 -9.07 2.79
C SER A 105 4.10 -8.47 3.72
N PHE A 106 5.36 -8.45 3.29
CA PHE A 106 6.46 -7.80 4.02
C PHE A 106 7.18 -6.81 3.11
N CYS A 107 7.86 -5.83 3.71
CA CYS A 107 8.67 -4.90 2.95
C CYS A 107 10.04 -5.49 2.65
N ASN A 108 10.35 -5.72 1.38
CA ASN A 108 11.64 -6.26 0.96
C ASN A 108 12.74 -5.17 0.92
N ALA A 109 13.99 -5.59 0.65
CA ALA A 109 15.14 -4.68 0.63
C ALA A 109 15.08 -3.61 -0.49
N ARG A 110 14.22 -3.79 -1.49
CA ARG A 110 13.97 -2.82 -2.56
C ARG A 110 12.88 -1.81 -2.18
N GLY A 111 12.36 -1.90 -0.96
CA GLY A 111 11.27 -1.05 -0.50
C GLY A 111 9.94 -1.41 -1.16
N GLU A 112 9.72 -2.68 -1.51
CA GLU A 112 8.46 -3.14 -2.13
C GLU A 112 7.73 -4.13 -1.24
N CYS A 113 6.39 -4.06 -1.25
CA CYS A 113 5.56 -5.03 -0.53
C CYS A 113 5.50 -6.32 -1.32
N GLU A 114 6.19 -7.33 -0.82
CA GLU A 114 6.24 -8.67 -1.37
C GLU A 114 5.29 -9.55 -0.57
N ARG A 115 4.37 -10.27 -1.24
CA ARG A 115 3.51 -11.21 -0.53
C ARG A 115 4.40 -12.23 0.18
N THR A 116 4.05 -12.54 1.42
CA THR A 116 4.45 -13.81 2.02
C THR A 116 3.58 -14.88 1.36
N THR A 117 3.70 -15.04 0.04
CA THR A 117 3.32 -16.30 -0.58
C THR A 117 4.37 -17.28 -0.08
N PRO A 118 4.00 -18.40 0.56
CA PRO A 118 4.72 -19.61 0.24
C PRO A 118 4.40 -19.83 -1.24
N ASP A 119 5.19 -19.19 -2.11
CA ASP A 119 5.23 -19.60 -3.51
C ASP A 119 5.47 -21.10 -3.43
N PHE A 120 4.52 -21.90 -3.94
CA PHE A 120 4.43 -23.34 -3.76
C PHE A 120 5.82 -23.94 -3.55
N ASP A 121 6.23 -24.15 -2.30
CA ASP A 121 7.57 -24.69 -2.04
C ASP A 121 7.45 -26.16 -2.46
N PRO A 122 8.12 -26.61 -3.53
CA PRO A 122 7.99 -27.98 -4.00
C PRO A 122 8.49 -28.99 -2.95
N ARG A 123 9.08 -28.51 -1.85
CA ARG A 123 9.45 -29.34 -0.71
C ARG A 123 8.21 -29.89 0.01
N PRO A 124 8.14 -31.20 0.22
CA PRO A 124 7.02 -31.82 0.92
C PRO A 124 6.92 -31.33 2.36
N ALA A 125 5.72 -31.42 2.93
CA ALA A 125 5.52 -31.31 4.37
C ALA A 125 6.48 -32.27 5.10
N THR A 126 7.16 -31.75 6.12
CA THR A 126 8.15 -32.52 6.89
C THR A 126 7.50 -33.03 8.16
N ARG A 127 7.58 -34.34 8.43
CA ARG A 127 7.16 -34.93 9.70
C ARG A 127 8.33 -34.93 10.68
N CYS A 128 8.10 -34.37 11.86
CA CYS A 128 9.07 -34.26 12.94
C CYS A 128 9.06 -35.49 13.86
N GLU A 129 10.10 -35.63 14.67
CA GLU A 129 10.27 -36.75 15.62
C GLU A 129 9.19 -36.77 16.72
N ASP A 130 8.63 -35.61 17.05
CA ASP A 130 7.50 -35.45 17.99
C ASP A 130 6.14 -35.84 17.36
N GLY A 131 6.13 -36.30 16.11
CA GLY A 131 4.94 -36.67 15.35
C GLY A 131 4.20 -35.48 14.71
N LEU A 132 4.64 -34.25 14.96
CA LEU A 132 4.08 -33.05 14.34
C LEU A 132 4.43 -33.03 12.85
N THR A 133 3.49 -32.63 12.00
CA THR A 133 3.73 -32.45 10.57
C THR A 133 3.78 -30.96 10.24
N CYS A 134 4.95 -30.49 9.83
CA CYS A 134 5.18 -29.10 9.48
C CYS A 134 4.77 -28.79 8.05
N ALA A 135 4.26 -27.57 7.83
CA ALA A 135 3.89 -27.08 6.51
C ALA A 135 5.09 -27.08 5.54
N PRO A 136 4.86 -27.21 4.23
CA PRO A 136 5.90 -27.06 3.21
C PRO A 136 6.78 -25.81 3.43
N GLY A 137 8.09 -25.96 3.24
CA GLY A 137 9.09 -24.91 3.47
C GLY A 137 9.42 -24.61 4.94
N SER A 138 8.82 -25.33 5.89
CA SER A 138 9.13 -25.24 7.32
C SER A 138 10.09 -26.36 7.74
N SER A 139 10.76 -26.20 8.89
CA SER A 139 11.70 -27.18 9.46
C SER A 139 11.32 -27.55 10.88
N CYS A 140 11.66 -28.77 11.29
CA CYS A 140 11.47 -29.23 12.67
C CYS A 140 12.46 -28.54 13.60
N LEU A 141 11.98 -28.07 14.75
CA LEU A 141 12.81 -27.39 15.73
C LEU A 141 13.31 -28.36 16.82
N PRO A 142 14.56 -28.20 17.30
CA PRO A 142 15.02 -28.86 18.51
C PRO A 142 14.13 -28.47 19.69
N GLY A 143 13.55 -29.47 20.36
CA GLY A 143 12.55 -29.25 21.43
C GLY A 143 11.08 -29.31 20.96
N GLY A 144 10.84 -29.56 19.67
CA GLY A 144 9.51 -29.76 19.11
C GLY A 144 8.94 -28.51 18.43
N GLY A 145 7.93 -28.72 17.59
CA GLY A 145 7.31 -27.63 16.82
C GLY A 145 7.94 -27.37 15.44
N CYS A 146 7.35 -26.41 14.72
CA CYS A 146 7.72 -26.06 13.35
C CYS A 146 8.26 -24.63 13.26
N SER A 147 9.30 -24.43 12.45
CA SER A 147 9.71 -23.09 12.03
C SER A 147 8.66 -22.46 11.11
N GLN A 148 8.75 -21.14 10.92
CA GLN A 148 7.96 -20.51 9.86
C GLN A 148 8.51 -20.89 8.48
N PRO A 149 7.65 -20.98 7.44
CA PRO A 149 8.09 -21.25 6.08
C PRO A 149 9.19 -20.28 5.62
N GLY A 150 10.27 -20.83 5.09
CA GLY A 150 11.44 -20.07 4.61
C GLY A 150 12.37 -19.58 5.71
N TRP A 151 12.09 -19.83 6.99
CA TRP A 151 13.01 -19.55 8.08
C TRP A 151 13.96 -20.73 8.30
N PHE A 152 15.20 -20.43 8.66
CA PHE A 152 16.23 -21.42 8.97
C PHE A 152 16.64 -21.33 10.44
N LEU A 153 17.14 -22.44 10.99
CA LEU A 153 17.59 -22.50 12.37
C LEU A 153 19.12 -22.36 12.43
N CYS A 154 19.61 -21.52 13.34
CA CYS A 154 21.00 -21.51 13.74
C CYS A 154 21.21 -22.52 14.86
N GLU A 155 21.71 -23.71 14.52
CA GLU A 155 21.84 -24.83 15.46
C GLU A 155 22.65 -24.47 16.71
N GLU A 156 23.72 -23.69 16.56
CA GLU A 156 24.60 -23.29 17.67
C GLU A 156 23.90 -22.40 18.71
N THR A 157 22.90 -21.62 18.30
CA THR A 157 22.23 -20.64 19.17
C THR A 157 20.74 -20.93 19.38
N GLY A 158 20.20 -21.94 18.69
CA GLY A 158 18.76 -22.24 18.65
C GLY A 158 17.90 -21.13 18.01
N SER A 159 18.51 -20.12 17.40
CA SER A 159 17.79 -18.96 16.86
C SER A 159 17.15 -19.26 15.52
N GLN A 160 15.87 -18.91 15.36
CA GLN A 160 15.17 -19.02 14.09
C GLN A 160 15.28 -17.71 13.29
N CYS A 161 15.85 -17.80 12.10
CA CYS A 161 16.18 -16.65 11.27
C CYS A 161 15.35 -16.61 10.00
N ARG A 162 14.78 -15.45 9.71
CA ARG A 162 14.09 -15.17 8.45
C ARG A 162 15.09 -14.97 7.30
N PRO A 163 14.65 -15.09 6.03
CA PRO A 163 15.47 -14.73 4.88
C PRO A 163 16.07 -13.32 4.97
N GLY A 164 17.29 -13.15 4.46
CA GLY A 164 18.05 -11.89 4.58
C GLY A 164 18.93 -11.79 5.83
N PHE A 165 18.96 -12.83 6.65
CA PHE A 165 19.84 -13.00 7.80
C PHE A 165 20.80 -14.19 7.57
N LYS A 166 21.90 -14.24 8.32
CA LYS A 166 22.88 -15.32 8.43
C LYS A 166 23.05 -15.71 9.90
N CYS A 167 23.55 -16.91 10.16
CA CYS A 167 23.91 -17.33 11.51
C CYS A 167 25.20 -16.67 11.97
N SER A 168 25.13 -16.04 13.14
CA SER A 168 26.26 -15.63 13.96
C SER A 168 26.54 -16.71 14.99
N ALA A 169 27.82 -17.02 15.19
CA ALA A 169 28.27 -18.08 16.09
C ALA A 169 27.77 -17.91 17.54
N HIS A 170 27.46 -16.68 17.95
CA HIS A 170 27.10 -16.39 19.35
C HIS A 170 25.81 -15.58 19.52
N GLN A 171 25.23 -15.05 18.44
CA GLN A 171 24.08 -14.14 18.52
C GLN A 171 22.82 -14.65 17.83
N GLY A 172 22.94 -15.69 16.99
CA GLY A 172 21.82 -16.15 16.17
C GLY A 172 21.72 -15.35 14.88
N CYS A 173 20.65 -14.56 14.70
CA CYS A 173 20.35 -13.97 13.39
C CYS A 173 21.00 -12.59 13.20
N VAL A 174 21.96 -12.48 12.28
CA VAL A 174 22.58 -11.22 11.87
C VAL A 174 22.26 -10.92 10.40
N PRO A 175 22.01 -9.66 9.96
CA PRO A 175 21.75 -9.40 8.55
C PRO A 175 22.89 -9.90 7.64
N VAL A 176 22.57 -10.49 6.47
CA VAL A 176 23.58 -11.13 5.59
C VAL A 176 24.73 -10.18 5.23
N LYS A 177 24.41 -8.91 4.96
CA LYS A 177 25.37 -7.86 4.58
C LYS A 177 26.04 -7.15 5.76
N ALA A 178 25.62 -7.44 6.99
CA ALA A 178 26.25 -6.87 8.17
C ALA A 178 27.59 -7.57 8.44
N ILE A 179 28.54 -6.82 8.99
CA ILE A 179 29.77 -7.39 9.54
C ILE A 179 29.45 -7.87 10.95
N ASP A 180 29.59 -9.17 11.19
CA ASP A 180 29.39 -9.76 12.51
C ASP A 180 30.67 -9.52 13.33
N CYS A 181 30.53 -8.78 14.43
CA CYS A 181 31.64 -8.43 15.31
C CYS A 181 31.74 -9.36 16.53
N GLY A 182 30.90 -10.39 16.60
CA GLY A 182 30.81 -11.26 17.77
C GLY A 182 30.19 -10.56 18.99
N TYR A 183 30.06 -11.32 20.08
CA TYR A 183 29.58 -10.83 21.40
C TYR A 183 28.27 -10.03 21.38
N GLY A 184 27.39 -10.32 20.43
CA GLY A 184 26.13 -9.60 20.34
C GLY A 184 26.18 -8.29 19.54
N LYS A 185 27.25 -8.02 18.78
CA LYS A 185 27.42 -6.78 18.03
C LYS A 185 27.63 -7.07 16.54
N TRP A 186 27.06 -6.22 15.70
CA TRP A 186 27.29 -6.22 14.26
C TRP A 186 27.25 -4.80 13.71
N CYS A 187 27.97 -4.58 12.62
CA CYS A 187 28.09 -3.29 11.95
C CYS A 187 27.36 -3.28 10.61
N LYS A 188 26.99 -2.08 10.15
CA LYS A 188 26.31 -1.94 8.87
C LYS A 188 27.25 -2.32 7.72
N PRO A 189 26.70 -2.64 6.53
CA PRO A 189 27.53 -2.83 5.35
C PRO A 189 28.39 -1.58 5.11
N GLY A 190 29.69 -1.75 4.86
CA GLY A 190 30.65 -0.66 4.69
C GLY A 190 31.24 -0.11 6.01
N GLU A 191 30.97 -0.75 7.13
CA GLU A 191 31.60 -0.46 8.42
C GLU A 191 32.45 -1.64 8.89
N GLN A 192 33.50 -1.40 9.67
CA GLN A 192 34.35 -2.41 10.31
C GLN A 192 34.15 -2.46 11.82
N CYS A 193 34.43 -3.62 12.41
CA CYS A 193 34.38 -3.83 13.85
C CYS A 193 35.62 -3.24 14.53
N LEU A 194 35.42 -2.45 15.58
CA LEU A 194 36.51 -1.94 16.41
C LEU A 194 36.88 -2.90 17.55
N PRO A 195 38.16 -3.04 17.91
CA PRO A 195 38.61 -3.91 19.01
C PRO A 195 38.00 -3.51 20.37
N GLU A 196 37.87 -2.21 20.65
CA GLU A 196 37.20 -1.67 21.83
C GLU A 196 35.67 -1.87 21.83
N GLY A 197 35.12 -2.38 20.74
CA GLY A 197 33.69 -2.54 20.52
C GLY A 197 33.07 -1.29 19.91
N GLY A 198 32.46 -1.45 18.74
CA GLY A 198 31.88 -0.34 17.98
C GLY A 198 32.00 -0.59 16.49
N CYS A 199 31.50 0.37 15.71
CA CYS A 199 31.50 0.32 14.25
C CYS A 199 32.13 1.58 13.69
N GLU A 200 33.09 1.44 12.79
CA GLU A 200 33.71 2.53 12.08
C GLU A 200 33.42 2.42 10.59
N LYS A 201 33.11 3.54 9.92
CA LYS A 201 32.96 3.54 8.45
C LYS A 201 34.30 3.32 7.78
N LEU A 202 34.35 2.37 6.86
CA LEU A 202 35.47 2.24 5.95
C LEU A 202 35.51 3.43 4.98
N PRO A 203 36.71 3.91 4.60
CA PRO A 203 36.85 4.96 3.60
C PRO A 203 36.25 4.52 2.26
N GLU A 204 35.55 5.43 1.57
CA GLU A 204 34.92 5.15 0.27
C GLU A 204 35.97 4.67 -0.74
N GLY A 205 35.86 3.40 -1.15
CA GLY A 205 36.74 2.78 -2.15
C GLY A 205 37.52 1.53 -1.69
N SER A 206 37.42 1.13 -0.42
CA SER A 206 37.90 -0.18 0.03
C SER A 206 36.78 -1.22 -0.14
N ASP A 207 36.71 -1.87 -1.30
CA ASP A 207 35.94 -3.11 -1.45
C ASP A 207 36.64 -4.26 -0.69
N PRO A 208 35.89 -5.21 -0.10
CA PRO A 208 36.42 -6.40 0.57
C PRO A 208 36.98 -7.44 -0.40
#